data_AF-A0ABD0TFL3-F1
#
_entry.id   AF-A0ABD0TFL3-F1
#
_cell.length_a   1.000
_cell.length_b   1.000
_cell.length_c   1.000
_cell.angle_alpha   90.00
_cell.angle_beta   90.00
_cell.angle_gamma   90.00
#
_symmetry.space_group_name_H-M   'P 1'
#
loop_
_entity.id
_entity.type
_entity.pdbx_description
1 polymer ?
#
loop_
_entity_poly.entity_id
_entity_poly.type
_entity_poly.pdbx_seq_one_letter_code
_entity_poly.pdbx_strand_id
1 'polypeptide(L)'
;MPSCVVKWCKNNSNDHSKSHGITFHIFPHDPVRKRRWMKAVQLERHDKEWMPSNGSKICSIHFKDDDFYLSKKGFQMLKKDAIPICTNLSAPSAVSTACYVPCPLPLQLAYPSDYVSDFCSFMNLLISPFP
;
A
#
# COMPACT_ATOMS: atom_id res chain seq x y z
N MET A 1 -10.81 20.72 -13.46
CA MET A 1 -11.51 19.55 -12.91
C MET A 1 -10.62 18.91 -11.84
N PRO A 2 -11.06 18.69 -10.60
CA PRO A 2 -10.24 17.98 -9.62
C PRO A 2 -10.09 16.50 -10.03
N SER A 3 -8.85 16.01 -10.06
CA SER A 3 -8.49 14.61 -10.30
C SER A 3 -8.07 13.92 -9.00
N CYS A 4 -8.15 12.59 -8.97
CA CYS A 4 -7.59 11.84 -7.86
C CYS A 4 -6.08 12.06 -7.75
N VAL A 5 -5.58 12.14 -6.52
CA VAL A 5 -4.16 12.34 -6.23
C VAL A 5 -3.29 11.12 -6.54
N VAL A 6 -3.90 9.94 -6.67
CA VAL A 6 -3.20 8.68 -6.93
C VAL A 6 -2.84 8.61 -8.42
N LYS A 7 -1.54 8.47 -8.75
CA LYS A 7 -1.06 8.60 -10.16
C LYS A 7 -1.67 7.58 -11.12
N TRP A 8 -1.93 6.37 -10.66
CA TRP A 8 -2.54 5.32 -11.47
C TRP A 8 -4.08 5.43 -11.52
N CYS A 9 -4.68 6.29 -10.69
CA CYS A 9 -6.12 6.50 -10.68
C CYS A 9 -6.50 7.55 -11.73
N LYS A 10 -7.15 7.09 -12.80
CA LYS A 10 -7.67 7.95 -13.88
C LYS A 10 -8.97 8.67 -13.50
N ASN A 11 -9.49 8.43 -12.30
CA ASN A 11 -10.77 8.98 -11.88
C ASN A 11 -10.66 10.48 -11.59
N ASN A 12 -11.58 11.25 -12.18
CA ASN A 12 -11.66 12.68 -12.04
C ASN A 12 -13.11 13.09 -11.84
N SER A 13 -13.38 14.29 -11.33
CA SER A 13 -14.74 14.74 -11.01
C SER A 13 -15.64 15.02 -12.22
N ASN A 14 -15.31 14.50 -13.40
CA ASN A 14 -16.14 14.58 -14.60
C ASN A 14 -17.37 13.66 -14.49
N ASP A 15 -18.35 13.83 -15.37
CA ASP A 15 -19.66 13.16 -15.26
C ASP A 15 -19.58 11.63 -15.28
N HIS A 16 -18.55 11.04 -15.90
CA HIS A 16 -18.29 9.60 -15.82
C HIS A 16 -18.11 9.11 -14.36
N SER A 17 -17.39 9.85 -13.52
CA SER A 17 -17.20 9.49 -12.11
C SER A 17 -18.51 9.58 -11.32
N LYS A 18 -19.42 10.50 -11.67
CA LYS A 18 -20.75 10.56 -11.06
C LYS A 18 -21.61 9.38 -11.46
N SER A 19 -21.52 8.95 -12.73
CA SER A 19 -22.23 7.76 -13.21
C SER A 19 -21.80 6.48 -12.49
N HIS A 20 -20.54 6.41 -12.03
CA HIS A 20 -20.03 5.30 -11.22
C HIS A 20 -20.23 5.49 -9.71
N GLY A 21 -20.93 6.55 -9.27
CA GLY A 21 -21.15 6.82 -7.84
C GLY A 21 -19.89 7.17 -7.06
N ILE A 22 -18.81 7.58 -7.74
CA ILE A 22 -17.53 7.86 -7.10
C ILE A 22 -17.54 9.29 -6.54
N THR A 23 -17.31 9.40 -5.23
CA THR A 23 -17.23 10.67 -4.50
C THR A 23 -15.77 11.07 -4.27
N PHE A 24 -15.52 12.37 -4.06
CA PHE A 24 -14.16 12.90 -3.84
C PHE A 24 -14.04 13.52 -2.45
N HIS A 25 -13.03 13.07 -1.71
CA HIS A 25 -12.77 13.47 -0.34
C HIS A 25 -11.51 14.33 -0.27
N ILE A 26 -11.63 15.45 0.43
CA ILE A 26 -10.52 16.37 0.70
C ILE A 26 -9.73 15.83 1.90
N PHE A 27 -8.45 16.18 1.97
CA PHE A 27 -7.63 15.87 3.14
C PHE A 27 -8.26 16.41 4.43
N PRO A 28 -8.28 15.62 5.51
CA PRO A 28 -8.86 16.03 6.78
C PRO A 28 -8.08 17.19 7.40
N HIS A 29 -8.76 17.98 8.22
CA HIS A 29 -8.15 19.07 8.98
C HIS A 29 -7.22 18.54 10.09
N ASP A 30 -7.56 17.39 10.68
CA ASP A 30 -6.75 16.78 11.74
C ASP A 30 -5.33 16.46 11.25
N PRO A 31 -4.27 17.02 11.87
CA PRO A 31 -2.90 16.90 11.35
C PRO A 31 -2.37 15.47 11.41
N VAL A 32 -2.76 14.70 12.44
CA VAL A 32 -2.39 13.29 12.59
C VAL A 32 -2.96 12.45 11.44
N ARG A 33 -4.25 12.63 11.15
CA ARG A 33 -4.95 11.90 10.10
C ARG A 33 -4.46 12.34 8.72
N LYS A 34 -4.27 13.65 8.52
CA LYS A 34 -3.69 14.22 7.30
C LYS A 34 -2.31 13.64 7.00
N ARG A 35 -1.46 13.45 8.02
CA ARG A 35 -0.13 12.83 7.88
C ARG A 35 -0.23 11.37 7.46
N ARG A 36 -1.19 10.61 7.98
CA ARG A 36 -1.42 9.21 7.55
C ARG A 36 -1.84 9.13 6.08
N TRP A 37 -2.77 10.00 5.67
CA TRP A 37 -3.19 10.09 4.27
C TRP A 37 -2.04 10.51 3.35
N MET A 38 -1.25 11.50 3.78
CA MET A 38 -0.06 11.95 3.05
C MET A 38 0.92 10.79 2.86
N LYS A 39 1.27 10.07 3.92
CA LYS A 39 2.17 8.90 3.83
C LYS A 39 1.63 7.83 2.89
N ALA A 40 0.34 7.51 2.97
CA ALA A 40 -0.28 6.55 2.05
C ALA A 40 -0.12 6.99 0.58
N VAL A 41 -0.40 8.25 0.28
CA VAL A 41 -0.24 8.77 -1.09
C VAL A 41 1.22 8.85 -1.53
N GLN A 42 2.16 9.19 -0.64
CA GLN A 42 3.59 9.20 -0.94
C GLN A 42 4.10 7.81 -1.31
N LEU A 43 3.66 6.77 -0.58
CA LEU A 43 3.97 5.38 -0.88
C LEU A 43 3.49 4.99 -2.28
N GLU A 44 2.26 5.35 -2.64
CA GLU A 44 1.71 5.07 -3.97
C GLU A 44 2.40 5.76 -5.11
N ARG A 45 2.66 7.05 -4.93
CA ARG A 45 3.28 7.87 -5.95
C ARG A 45 4.77 7.55 -6.08
N HIS A 46 5.31 6.71 -5.17
CA HIS A 46 6.73 6.46 -5.01
C HIS A 46 7.52 7.78 -4.89
N ASP A 47 6.90 8.76 -4.23
CA ASP A 47 7.35 10.14 -4.18
C ASP A 47 7.27 10.61 -2.72
N LYS A 48 8.41 10.56 -2.03
CA LYS A 48 8.52 10.89 -0.60
C LYS A 48 8.42 12.39 -0.33
N GLU A 49 8.70 13.22 -1.33
CA GLU A 49 8.67 14.68 -1.23
C GLU A 49 7.29 15.24 -1.56
N TRP A 50 6.39 14.39 -2.08
CA TRP A 50 5.04 14.82 -2.43
C TRP A 50 4.26 15.36 -1.22
N MET A 51 3.63 16.52 -1.41
CA MET A 51 2.77 17.17 -0.42
C MET A 51 1.36 17.44 -0.97
N PRO A 52 0.31 17.28 -0.14
CA PRO A 52 -1.07 17.60 -0.50
C PRO A 52 -1.28 19.10 -0.60
N SER A 53 -1.81 19.55 -1.74
CA SER A 53 -2.30 20.91 -1.95
C SER A 53 -3.76 21.05 -1.50
N ASN A 54 -4.26 22.27 -1.36
CA ASN A 54 -5.68 22.53 -1.00
C ASN A 54 -6.68 21.92 -1.99
N GLY A 55 -6.27 21.74 -3.26
CA GLY A 55 -7.07 21.08 -4.29
C GLY A 55 -6.91 19.56 -4.36
N SER A 56 -6.02 18.96 -3.57
CA SER A 56 -5.77 17.53 -3.62
C SER A 56 -6.93 16.74 -3.01
N LYS A 57 -7.48 15.80 -3.79
CA LYS A 57 -8.62 14.97 -3.39
C LYS A 57 -8.34 13.50 -3.69
N ILE A 58 -8.96 12.63 -2.92
CA ILE A 58 -8.90 11.18 -3.08
C ILE A 58 -10.31 10.69 -3.39
N CYS A 59 -10.48 9.85 -4.40
CA CYS A 59 -11.79 9.27 -4.71
C CYS A 59 -12.17 8.14 -3.73
N SER A 60 -13.47 7.88 -3.60
CA SER A 60 -14.04 6.91 -2.66
C SER A 60 -13.52 5.48 -2.85
N ILE A 61 -13.12 5.09 -4.06
CA ILE A 61 -12.57 3.75 -4.35
C ILE A 61 -11.30 3.41 -3.57
N HIS A 62 -10.61 4.41 -3.05
CA HIS A 62 -9.42 4.21 -2.22
C HIS A 62 -9.77 4.07 -0.74
N PHE A 63 -11.04 4.02 -0.37
CA PHE A 63 -11.47 3.79 1.01
C PHE A 63 -12.37 2.55 1.03
N LYS A 64 -12.43 1.88 2.19
CA LYS A 64 -13.40 0.80 2.36
C LYS A 64 -14.79 1.38 2.54
N ASP A 65 -15.81 0.66 2.09
CA ASP A 65 -17.20 1.05 2.32
C ASP A 65 -17.51 1.18 3.84
N ASP A 66 -16.87 0.34 4.67
CA ASP A 66 -16.98 0.39 6.13
C ASP A 66 -16.34 1.63 6.76
N ASP A 67 -15.43 2.31 6.06
CA ASP A 67 -14.80 3.53 6.53
C ASP A 67 -15.72 4.75 6.40
N PHE A 68 -16.82 4.61 5.66
CA PHE A 68 -17.81 5.66 5.51
C PHE A 68 -18.85 5.59 6.63
N TYR A 69 -19.35 6.76 7.01
CA TYR A 69 -20.49 6.90 7.89
C TYR A 69 -21.32 8.10 7.46
N LEU A 70 -22.62 8.04 7.73
CA LEU A 70 -23.51 9.18 7.53
C LEU A 70 -23.43 10.09 8.76
N SER A 71 -23.07 11.35 8.54
CA SER A 71 -23.15 12.37 9.58
C SER A 71 -24.61 12.67 9.91
N LYS A 72 -24.88 13.21 11.10
CA LYS A 72 -26.24 13.60 11.55
C LYS A 72 -26.94 14.59 10.59
N LYS A 73 -26.17 15.25 9.73
CA LYS A 73 -26.63 16.19 8.69
C LYS A 73 -26.88 15.53 7.32
N GLY A 74 -26.77 14.20 7.21
CA GLY A 74 -26.96 13.46 5.95
C GLY A 74 -25.76 13.44 5.00
N PHE A 75 -24.63 14.04 5.38
CA PHE A 75 -23.40 13.99 4.56
C PHE A 75 -22.61 12.71 4.82
N GLN A 76 -22.16 12.06 3.74
CA GLN A 76 -21.23 10.94 3.82
C GLN A 76 -19.83 11.44 4.21
N MET A 77 -19.31 10.93 5.32
CA MET A 77 -18.01 11.30 5.87
C MET A 77 -17.17 10.04 6.13
N LEU A 78 -15.85 10.22 6.21
CA LEU A 78 -14.92 9.14 6.49
C LEU A 78 -14.56 9.10 7.97
N LYS A 79 -14.63 7.92 8.60
CA LYS A 79 -14.28 7.67 10.01
C LYS A 79 -12.88 8.17 10.34
N LYS A 80 -12.59 8.45 11.61
CA LYS A 80 -11.29 8.99 12.04
C LYS A 80 -10.11 8.05 11.71
N ASP A 81 -10.39 6.76 11.71
CA ASP A 81 -9.41 5.69 11.41
C ASP A 81 -9.32 5.35 9.92
N ALA A 82 -10.18 5.94 9.10
CA ALA A 82 -10.17 5.74 7.66
C ALA A 82 -8.87 6.30 7.07
N ILE A 83 -8.09 5.41 6.46
CA ILE A 83 -6.85 5.70 5.74
C ILE A 83 -7.07 5.19 4.32
N PRO A 84 -6.70 5.97 3.29
CA PRO A 84 -6.85 5.49 1.93
C PRO A 84 -6.00 4.23 1.74
N ILE A 85 -6.67 3.15 1.36
CA ILE A 85 -6.04 1.93 0.92
C ILE A 85 -5.67 2.17 -0.52
N CYS A 86 -4.38 2.25 -0.74
CA CYS A 86 -3.89 2.51 -2.05
C CYS A 86 -3.22 1.30 -2.70
N THR A 87 -3.43 0.10 -2.18
CA THR A 87 -3.02 -1.11 -2.89
C THR A 87 -3.60 -1.10 -4.31
N ASN A 88 -2.74 -1.20 -5.32
CA ASN A 88 -3.09 -1.39 -6.73
C ASN A 88 -3.78 -2.77 -6.89
N LEU A 89 -5.01 -2.88 -6.37
CA LEU A 89 -5.85 -4.05 -6.50
C LEU A 89 -6.79 -3.81 -7.66
N SER A 90 -6.33 -4.14 -8.85
CA SER A 90 -7.23 -4.54 -9.92
C SER A 90 -7.83 -5.91 -9.57
N ALA A 91 -8.77 -5.97 -8.61
CA ALA A 91 -9.79 -7.02 -8.55
C ALA A 91 -10.78 -6.74 -7.39
N PRO A 92 -12.09 -6.74 -7.66
CA PRO A 92 -13.07 -7.15 -6.67
C PRO A 92 -13.02 -8.67 -6.57
N SER A 93 -12.17 -9.20 -5.68
CA SER A 93 -12.29 -10.60 -5.28
C SER A 93 -12.26 -10.68 -3.76
N ALA A 94 -13.47 -10.84 -3.25
CA ALA A 94 -13.83 -11.53 -2.02
C ALA A 94 -12.66 -11.97 -1.11
N VAL A 95 -12.72 -11.48 0.13
CA VAL A 95 -12.46 -12.23 1.37
C VAL A 95 -11.39 -13.33 1.28
N SER A 96 -10.21 -13.08 1.82
CA SER A 96 -9.46 -14.15 2.46
C SER A 96 -8.89 -13.68 3.79
N THR A 97 -9.53 -14.14 4.86
CA THR A 97 -8.92 -14.29 6.17
C THR A 97 -7.72 -15.20 6.01
N ALA A 98 -6.51 -14.63 5.99
CA ALA A 98 -5.30 -15.36 6.31
C ALA A 98 -4.25 -14.39 6.85
N CYS A 99 -3.99 -14.53 8.15
CA CYS A 99 -2.75 -14.10 8.81
C CYS A 99 -2.58 -12.57 8.95
N TYR A 100 -3.37 -11.96 9.84
CA TYR A 100 -2.73 -11.06 10.80
C TYR A 100 -1.53 -11.81 11.38
N VAL A 101 -0.32 -11.44 10.97
CA VAL A 101 0.90 -11.91 11.61
C VAL A 101 1.13 -10.96 12.78
N PRO A 102 0.82 -11.32 14.04
CA PRO A 102 1.50 -10.69 15.15
C PRO A 102 2.95 -11.17 15.03
N CYS A 103 3.84 -10.30 14.55
CA CYS A 103 5.27 -10.56 14.55
C CYS A 103 5.71 -10.80 16.00
N PRO A 104 6.11 -12.03 16.40
CA PRO A 104 6.83 -12.24 17.63
C PRO A 104 8.31 -12.25 17.24
N LEU A 105 9.01 -11.17 17.55
CA LEU A 105 10.47 -11.13 17.56
C LEU A 105 11.05 -12.41 18.19
N PRO A 106 12.05 -13.05 17.57
CA PRO A 106 13.08 -13.74 18.31
C PRO A 106 14.36 -12.90 18.25
N LEU A 107 14.75 -12.37 19.41
CA LEU A 107 16.11 -11.94 19.68
C LEU A 107 17.08 -13.13 19.56
N GLN A 108 18.26 -12.81 19.05
CA GLN A 108 19.56 -13.42 19.29
C GLN A 108 20.05 -14.58 18.41
N LEU A 109 21.08 -14.19 17.63
CA LEU A 109 22.41 -14.81 17.53
C LEU A 109 22.56 -16.08 16.69
N ALA A 110 23.05 -15.88 15.46
CA ALA A 110 24.19 -16.66 14.98
C ALA A 110 25.02 -15.79 14.03
N TYR A 111 26.24 -15.52 14.46
CA TYR A 111 27.31 -14.92 13.67
C TYR A 111 27.66 -15.79 12.45
N PRO A 112 28.17 -15.18 11.35
CA PRO A 112 28.62 -15.90 10.17
C PRO A 112 29.88 -16.74 10.47
N SER A 113 29.83 -18.00 10.02
CA SER A 113 30.95 -18.94 10.06
C SER A 113 31.87 -18.68 8.87
N ASP A 114 32.85 -17.80 9.05
CA ASP A 114 34.09 -17.74 8.25
C ASP A 114 34.96 -18.98 8.53
N TYR A 115 34.48 -20.18 8.16
CA TYR A 115 35.27 -21.42 8.18
C TYR A 115 35.44 -21.97 6.76
N VAL A 116 36.43 -21.35 6.12
CA VAL A 116 37.33 -21.76 5.03
C VAL A 116 37.29 -23.26 4.61
N SER A 117 37.34 -23.43 3.27
CA SER A 117 38.00 -24.47 2.45
C SER A 117 37.34 -25.83 2.12
N ASP A 118 37.35 -26.09 0.79
CA ASP A 118 37.42 -27.37 0.06
C ASP A 118 36.15 -28.20 -0.20
N PHE A 119 35.53 -28.04 -1.38
CA PHE A 119 35.09 -29.19 -2.20
C PHE A 119 34.63 -28.84 -3.64
N CYS A 120 34.99 -27.69 -4.21
CA CYS A 120 34.62 -27.33 -5.60
C CYS A 120 35.85 -27.18 -6.52
N SER A 121 36.75 -28.18 -6.54
CA SER A 121 37.88 -28.21 -7.50
C SER A 121 38.37 -29.61 -7.92
N PHE A 122 37.61 -30.70 -7.70
CA PHE A 122 38.13 -32.05 -8.02
C PHE A 122 37.17 -32.98 -8.77
N MET A 123 36.34 -32.42 -9.65
CA MET A 123 35.63 -33.19 -10.68
C MET A 123 35.90 -32.59 -12.06
N ASN A 124 37.17 -32.64 -12.48
CA ASN A 124 37.60 -32.75 -13.87
C ASN A 124 39.14 -32.72 -13.93
N LEU A 125 39.78 -33.89 -13.82
CA LEU A 125 40.96 -34.26 -14.62
C LEU A 125 41.42 -35.69 -14.29
N LEU A 126 41.35 -36.56 -15.32
CA LEU A 126 42.06 -37.83 -15.52
C LEU A 126 41.46 -39.05 -14.78
N ILE A 127 40.59 -39.82 -15.44
CA ILE A 127 40.97 -40.95 -16.32
C ILE A 127 41.66 -42.07 -15.50
N SER A 128 40.86 -43.10 -15.26
CA SER A 128 41.12 -44.49 -14.81
C SER A 128 42.29 -45.21 -15.57
N PRO A 129 42.64 -46.49 -15.30
CA PRO A 129 42.50 -47.39 -14.12
C PRO A 129 43.78 -48.23 -13.77
N PHE A 130 43.77 -48.86 -12.57
CA PHE A 130 44.42 -50.15 -12.16
C PHE A 130 45.96 -50.33 -12.19
N PRO A 131 46.53 -51.34 -11.49
CA PRO A 131 45.91 -52.33 -10.59
C PRO A 131 46.21 -52.16 -9.10
#